data_AF-A0A3N0AJ38-F1
#
_entry.id   AF-A0A3N0AJ38-F1
#
_cell.length_a   1.000
_cell.length_b   1.000
_cell.length_c   1.000
_cell.angle_alpha   90.00
_cell.angle_beta   90.00
_cell.angle_gamma   90.00
#
_symmetry.space_group_name_H-M   'P 1'
#
loop_
_entity.id
_entity.type
_entity.pdbx_description
1 polymer ?
#
loop_
_entity_poly.entity_id
_entity_poly.type
_entity_poly.pdbx_seq_one_letter_code
_entity_poly.pdbx_strand_id
1 'polypeptide(L)'
;MRGARHSLPEGRDRLLDRRSGPARNPHRRLHRNAVGGPIMKIIDAFGKQCPLPLVMAKKELDAGCTELAVQVDNETAVKNLSRLGEKQGIGVSVDAIEGGWLVSFAVGERAEAVELTTPDAAAPVQGACGPMGCGYAVFIKSDAIGTSEGELGGNLMKMALYTLSEAGDPPASLLFMNEGVKLLVEGQDQNIESVRKLMEQGTEVLVCGTCLDFYGLKEKLAVGEVSNMYDILGRMREAAKVIEL
;
A
#
# COMPACT_ATOMS: atom_id res chain seq x y z
N MET A 1 -56.19 -22.73 26.95
CA MET A 1 -56.76 -23.96 27.56
C MET A 1 -55.71 -25.07 27.47
N ARG A 2 -55.35 -25.66 28.62
CA ARG A 2 -54.90 -27.05 28.92
C ARG A 2 -53.92 -27.70 27.92
N GLY A 3 -52.67 -28.05 28.30
CA GLY A 3 -52.32 -29.17 29.20
C GLY A 3 -52.32 -30.49 28.37
N ALA A 4 -51.29 -31.33 28.31
CA ALA A 4 -50.55 -31.89 29.42
C ALA A 4 -49.21 -32.55 28.98
N ARG A 5 -48.33 -32.69 29.97
CA ARG A 5 -47.09 -33.48 30.02
C ARG A 5 -47.40 -34.98 30.04
N HIS A 6 -46.41 -35.84 29.79
CA HIS A 6 -46.06 -37.09 30.53
C HIS A 6 -44.91 -37.79 29.78
N SER A 7 -43.65 -37.72 30.25
CA SER A 7 -42.99 -38.51 31.30
C SER A 7 -42.34 -39.81 30.80
N LEU A 8 -41.02 -39.90 31.05
CA LEU A 8 -40.12 -41.05 30.86
C LEU A 8 -40.53 -42.26 31.72
N PRO A 9 -39.89 -43.42 31.48
CA PRO A 9 -39.15 -44.02 32.59
C PRO A 9 -37.74 -44.55 32.26
N GLU A 10 -36.95 -44.61 33.32
CA GLU A 10 -35.58 -45.13 33.45
C GLU A 10 -35.52 -46.67 33.59
N GLY A 11 -34.32 -47.25 33.42
CA GLY A 11 -33.93 -48.57 33.95
C GLY A 11 -32.86 -49.26 33.08
N ARG A 12 -31.55 -49.14 33.39
CA ARG A 12 -30.67 -50.11 34.12
C ARG A 12 -30.68 -51.51 33.48
N ASP A 13 -29.56 -52.18 33.17
CA ASP A 13 -28.45 -52.56 34.07
C ASP A 13 -27.35 -53.33 33.27
N ARG A 14 -26.06 -53.19 33.66
CA ARG A 14 -25.02 -54.26 33.82
C ARG A 14 -24.63 -55.18 32.63
N LEU A 15 -23.41 -55.70 32.39
CA LEU A 15 -22.06 -55.80 32.99
C LEU A 15 -21.31 -56.73 31.96
N LEU A 16 -20.11 -56.54 31.41
CA LEU A 16 -18.79 -56.89 31.93
C LEU A 16 -17.75 -56.86 30.79
N ASP A 17 -16.65 -56.14 31.06
CA ASP A 17 -15.24 -56.53 30.89
C ASP A 17 -14.84 -57.54 29.78
N ARG A 18 -14.06 -57.06 28.78
CA ARG A 18 -12.79 -57.69 28.39
C ARG A 18 -11.76 -56.67 27.90
N ARG A 19 -10.86 -56.31 28.82
CA ARG A 19 -9.41 -56.09 28.67
C ARG A 19 -8.83 -56.03 27.23
N SER A 20 -8.21 -54.91 26.90
CA SER A 20 -6.98 -54.82 26.09
C SER A 20 -6.31 -53.47 26.39
N GLY A 21 -5.12 -53.53 27.01
CA GLY A 21 -4.39 -52.37 27.54
C GLY A 21 -3.78 -51.45 26.47
N PRO A 22 -3.21 -50.30 26.89
CA PRO A 22 -2.83 -49.22 26.01
C PRO A 22 -1.55 -49.57 25.24
N ALA A 23 -1.57 -49.39 23.93
CA ALA A 23 -0.38 -49.41 23.10
C ALA A 23 0.58 -48.32 23.59
N ARG A 24 1.74 -48.77 24.08
CA ARG A 24 2.89 -47.95 24.45
C ARG A 24 3.40 -47.26 23.18
N ASN A 25 3.21 -45.95 23.08
CA ASN A 25 4.02 -45.14 22.17
C ASN A 25 5.17 -44.54 22.99
N PRO A 26 6.44 -44.90 22.72
CA PRO A 26 7.58 -44.32 23.40
C PRO A 26 7.71 -42.85 22.98
N HIS A 27 8.44 -42.04 23.74
CA HIS A 27 8.65 -40.59 23.57
C HIS A 27 7.70 -39.67 24.35
N ARG A 28 7.64 -39.88 25.66
CA ARG A 28 7.56 -38.82 26.70
C ARG A 28 8.61 -39.22 27.75
N ARG A 29 9.56 -38.43 28.23
CA ARG A 29 9.80 -36.99 28.32
C ARG A 29 11.32 -36.80 28.48
N LEU A 30 11.90 -35.73 27.96
CA LEU A 30 12.93 -35.00 28.70
C LEU A 30 12.60 -33.50 28.59
N HIS A 31 12.27 -32.97 29.77
CA HIS A 31 12.48 -31.62 30.28
C HIS A 31 12.44 -30.42 29.30
N ARG A 32 11.41 -29.58 29.52
CA ARG A 32 11.52 -28.16 29.86
C ARG A 32 12.75 -27.45 29.27
N ASN A 33 12.52 -26.63 28.24
CA ASN A 33 12.95 -25.23 28.24
C ASN A 33 12.00 -24.43 27.35
N ALA A 34 11.26 -23.53 27.99
CA ALA A 34 10.56 -22.47 27.30
C ALA A 34 11.61 -21.47 26.81
N VAL A 35 11.66 -21.26 25.50
CA VAL A 35 12.26 -20.05 24.91
C VAL A 35 11.21 -19.52 23.93
N GLY A 36 10.24 -18.79 24.48
CA GLY A 36 9.33 -17.99 23.66
C GLY A 36 10.10 -16.77 23.17
N GLY A 37 10.85 -16.93 22.07
CA GLY A 37 11.27 -15.78 21.26
C GLY A 37 10.03 -15.15 20.59
N PRO A 38 10.10 -13.88 20.17
CA PRO A 38 8.98 -13.24 19.48
C PRO A 38 8.62 -14.07 18.25
N ILE A 39 7.36 -14.49 18.15
CA ILE A 39 6.85 -15.22 16.99
C ILE A 39 6.75 -14.21 15.85
N MET A 40 7.69 -14.26 14.91
CA MET A 40 7.62 -13.48 13.68
C MET A 40 6.33 -13.82 12.93
N LYS A 41 5.50 -12.81 12.68
CA LYS A 41 4.25 -12.97 11.93
C LYS A 41 4.55 -12.81 10.45
N ILE A 42 4.17 -13.80 9.64
CA ILE A 42 4.36 -13.77 8.18
C ILE A 42 3.00 -13.59 7.50
N ILE A 43 2.89 -12.59 6.61
CA ILE A 43 1.72 -12.32 5.78
C ILE A 43 2.05 -12.70 4.34
N ASP A 44 1.20 -13.52 3.73
CA ASP A 44 1.22 -13.76 2.28
C ASP A 44 0.39 -12.69 1.56
N ALA A 45 1.05 -11.85 0.76
CA ALA A 45 0.43 -10.84 -0.08
C ALA A 45 0.70 -11.07 -1.58
N PHE A 46 1.05 -12.30 -1.98
CA PHE A 46 1.19 -12.68 -3.38
C PHE A 46 -0.12 -12.45 -4.16
N GLY A 47 0.02 -11.93 -5.38
CA GLY A 47 -1.06 -11.57 -6.30
C GLY A 47 -1.92 -10.40 -5.83
N LYS A 48 -1.59 -9.75 -4.70
CA LYS A 48 -2.39 -8.65 -4.15
C LYS A 48 -1.89 -7.30 -4.69
N GLN A 49 -2.79 -6.60 -5.35
CA GLN A 49 -2.53 -5.23 -5.83
C GLN A 49 -2.64 -4.22 -4.67
N CYS A 50 -1.96 -3.08 -4.82
CA CYS A 50 -2.08 -1.94 -3.91
C CYS A 50 -3.55 -1.50 -3.77
N PRO A 51 -4.03 -1.12 -2.57
CA PRO A 51 -3.29 -0.92 -1.32
C PRO A 51 -3.25 -2.15 -0.41
N LEU A 52 -3.65 -3.33 -0.86
CA LEU A 52 -3.92 -4.45 0.03
C LEU A 52 -2.67 -4.94 0.82
N PRO A 53 -1.48 -5.17 0.22
CA PRO A 53 -0.28 -5.52 0.97
C PRO A 53 0.05 -4.53 2.10
N LEU A 54 -0.13 -3.24 1.80
CA LEU A 54 0.15 -2.15 2.71
C LEU A 54 -0.86 -2.08 3.86
N VAL A 55 -2.16 -2.28 3.57
CA VAL A 55 -3.23 -2.37 4.60
C VAL A 55 -2.98 -3.54 5.54
N MET A 56 -2.62 -4.70 4.99
CA MET A 56 -2.36 -5.90 5.79
C MET A 56 -1.16 -5.69 6.72
N ALA A 57 -0.06 -5.14 6.21
CA ALA A 57 1.11 -4.83 7.01
C ALA A 57 0.80 -3.79 8.10
N LYS A 58 0.20 -2.65 7.72
CA LYS A 58 -0.12 -1.56 8.65
C LYS A 58 -1.04 -2.03 9.77
N LYS A 59 -2.04 -2.86 9.48
CA LYS A 59 -2.97 -3.39 10.49
C LYS A 59 -2.24 -4.15 11.60
N GLU A 60 -1.24 -4.96 11.23
CA GLU A 60 -0.48 -5.75 12.20
C GLU A 60 0.51 -4.90 12.99
N LEU A 61 1.17 -3.94 12.34
CA LEU A 61 2.04 -2.97 13.01
C LEU A 61 1.25 -2.10 14.01
N ASP A 62 0.08 -1.58 13.61
CA ASP A 62 -0.83 -0.82 14.48
C ASP A 62 -1.34 -1.66 15.66
N ALA A 63 -1.45 -2.98 15.50
CA ALA A 63 -1.83 -3.92 16.56
C ALA A 63 -0.67 -4.24 17.54
N GLY A 64 0.50 -3.63 17.35
CA GLY A 64 1.68 -3.80 18.20
C GLY A 64 2.57 -4.99 17.82
N CYS A 65 2.46 -5.50 16.58
CA CYS A 65 3.37 -6.53 16.09
C CYS A 65 4.78 -5.94 15.91
N THR A 66 5.77 -6.47 16.62
CA THR A 66 7.16 -5.97 16.59
C THR A 66 8.03 -6.65 15.53
N GLU A 67 7.63 -7.85 15.10
CA GLU A 67 8.34 -8.71 14.15
C GLU A 67 7.36 -9.18 13.08
N LEU A 68 7.36 -8.51 11.93
CA LEU A 68 6.42 -8.75 10.84
C LEU A 68 7.20 -8.98 9.54
N ALA A 69 6.82 -9.99 8.76
CA ALA A 69 7.33 -10.19 7.41
C ALA A 69 6.16 -10.30 6.41
N VAL A 70 6.31 -9.71 5.22
CA VAL A 70 5.27 -9.64 4.19
C VAL A 70 5.83 -10.13 2.87
N GLN A 71 5.24 -11.18 2.29
CA GLN A 71 5.63 -11.75 1.01
C GLN A 71 4.87 -11.05 -0.13
N VAL A 72 5.59 -10.57 -1.14
CA VAL A 72 5.04 -9.82 -2.29
C VAL A 72 5.70 -10.24 -3.61
N ASP A 73 5.00 -10.12 -4.73
CA ASP A 73 5.48 -10.49 -6.09
C ASP A 73 5.85 -9.31 -6.97
N ASN A 74 5.85 -8.08 -6.45
CA ASN A 74 6.14 -6.92 -7.28
C ASN A 74 6.93 -5.85 -6.53
N GLU A 75 7.81 -5.20 -7.26
CA GLU A 75 8.68 -4.14 -6.73
C GLU A 75 7.91 -2.93 -6.19
N THR A 76 6.70 -2.66 -6.73
CA THR A 76 5.83 -1.58 -6.20
C THR A 76 5.44 -1.87 -4.77
N ALA A 77 5.06 -3.11 -4.47
CA ALA A 77 4.70 -3.54 -3.13
C ALA A 77 5.92 -3.48 -2.18
N VAL A 78 7.11 -3.86 -2.66
CA VAL A 78 8.37 -3.70 -1.90
C VAL A 78 8.59 -2.23 -1.53
N LYS A 79 8.61 -1.32 -2.52
CA LYS A 79 8.82 0.12 -2.29
C LYS A 79 7.78 0.72 -1.34
N ASN A 80 6.50 0.35 -1.50
CA ASN A 80 5.42 0.82 -0.63
C ASN A 80 5.58 0.34 0.82
N LEU A 81 5.99 -0.91 1.03
CA LEU A 81 6.22 -1.47 2.36
C LEU A 81 7.45 -0.88 3.02
N SER A 82 8.54 -0.65 2.28
CA SER A 82 9.73 0.04 2.79
C SER A 82 9.40 1.46 3.26
N ARG A 83 8.68 2.23 2.43
CA ARG A 83 8.19 3.58 2.77
C ARG A 83 7.28 3.59 4.00
N LEU A 84 6.48 2.54 4.22
CA LEU A 84 5.67 2.43 5.44
C LEU A 84 6.53 2.35 6.69
N GLY A 85 7.59 1.54 6.66
CA GLY A 85 8.50 1.38 7.78
C GLY A 85 9.25 2.66 8.09
N GLU A 86 9.82 3.31 7.07
CA GLU A 86 10.47 4.62 7.19
C GLU A 86 9.54 5.67 7.83
N LYS A 87 8.29 5.75 7.36
CA LYS A 87 7.29 6.69 7.87
C LYS A 87 6.91 6.43 9.34
N GLN A 88 7.00 5.19 9.81
CA GLN A 88 6.73 4.82 11.21
C GLN A 88 8.02 4.77 12.07
N GLY A 89 9.18 5.05 11.48
CA GLY A 89 10.48 4.91 12.15
C GLY A 89 10.84 3.46 12.49
N ILE A 90 10.36 2.50 11.69
CA ILE A 90 10.59 1.05 11.85
C ILE A 90 11.66 0.61 10.85
N GLY A 91 12.61 -0.21 11.28
CA GLY A 91 13.62 -0.79 10.38
C GLY A 91 13.00 -1.76 9.39
N VAL A 92 13.39 -1.68 8.12
CA VAL A 92 12.92 -2.58 7.06
C VAL A 92 14.10 -3.28 6.39
N SER A 93 13.99 -4.59 6.18
CA SER A 93 14.89 -5.38 5.32
C SER A 93 14.10 -6.07 4.21
N VAL A 94 14.77 -6.34 3.08
CA VAL A 94 14.16 -6.98 1.92
C VAL A 94 15.04 -8.14 1.49
N ASP A 95 14.45 -9.34 1.46
CA ASP A 95 15.10 -10.56 1.01
C ASP A 95 14.41 -11.11 -0.24
N ALA A 96 15.18 -11.60 -1.22
CA ALA A 96 14.63 -12.28 -2.38
C ALA A 96 14.21 -13.71 -2.00
N ILE A 97 13.00 -14.11 -2.40
CA ILE A 97 12.43 -15.45 -2.17
C ILE A 97 11.93 -16.07 -3.49
N GLU A 98 11.59 -17.35 -3.45
CA GLU A 98 10.98 -18.00 -4.61
C GLU A 98 9.66 -17.31 -4.99
N GLY A 99 9.60 -16.75 -6.20
CA GLY A 99 8.42 -16.06 -6.72
C GLY A 99 8.27 -14.58 -6.34
N GLY A 100 9.16 -14.00 -5.54
CA GLY A 100 9.06 -12.59 -5.16
C GLY A 100 10.04 -12.13 -4.08
N TRP A 101 9.56 -11.30 -3.16
CA TRP A 101 10.34 -10.68 -2.10
C TRP A 101 9.65 -10.86 -0.74
N LEU A 102 10.47 -10.98 0.31
CA LEU A 102 10.06 -10.95 1.70
C LEU A 102 10.50 -9.61 2.31
N VAL A 103 9.53 -8.77 2.68
CA VAL A 103 9.80 -7.48 3.33
C VAL A 103 9.58 -7.64 4.83
N SER A 104 10.63 -7.48 5.61
CA SER A 104 10.62 -7.68 7.07
C SER A 104 10.71 -6.35 7.81
N PHE A 105 9.89 -6.19 8.85
CA PHE A 105 9.82 -5.04 9.73
C PHE A 105 10.31 -5.43 11.13
N ALA A 106 11.30 -4.70 11.65
CA ALA A 106 11.84 -4.90 12.99
C ALA A 106 11.62 -3.64 13.84
N VAL A 107 10.72 -3.72 14.83
CA VAL A 107 10.43 -2.65 15.78
C VAL A 107 11.30 -2.85 17.02
N GLY A 108 12.42 -2.13 17.11
CA GLY A 108 13.19 -2.02 18.37
C GLY A 108 14.69 -2.32 18.29
N GLU A 109 15.21 -2.84 17.19
CA GLU A 109 16.65 -2.87 16.92
C GLU A 109 16.93 -2.31 15.55
N ARG A 110 17.81 -1.32 15.51
CA ARG A 110 18.27 -0.65 14.29
C ARG A 110 19.12 -1.67 13.54
N ALA A 111 18.52 -2.41 12.62
CA ALA A 111 19.26 -3.30 11.74
C ALA A 111 20.22 -2.45 10.87
N GLU A 112 21.48 -2.87 10.82
CA GLU A 112 22.52 -2.25 10.01
C GLU A 112 22.08 -2.20 8.54
N ALA A 113 22.02 -0.97 8.01
CA ALA A 113 21.62 -0.69 6.65
C ALA A 113 22.69 -1.21 5.67
N VAL A 114 22.25 -1.94 4.64
CA VAL A 114 23.03 -2.07 3.40
C VAL A 114 22.92 -0.72 2.68
N GLU A 115 24.06 -0.05 2.53
CA GLU A 115 24.19 1.20 1.79
C GLU A 115 23.70 1.03 0.34
N LEU A 116 22.62 1.73 0.02
CA LEU A 116 22.36 2.24 -1.31
C LEU A 116 22.33 3.76 -1.20
N THR A 117 23.38 4.37 -1.74
CA THR A 117 23.57 5.81 -1.78
C THR A 117 22.50 6.47 -2.65
N THR A 118 21.64 7.30 -2.06
CA THR A 118 21.08 8.49 -2.71
C THR A 118 20.90 9.63 -1.68
N PRO A 119 21.07 10.90 -2.09
CA PRO A 119 21.14 12.02 -1.17
C PRO A 119 19.75 12.52 -0.73
N ASP A 120 19.64 12.57 0.60
CA ASP A 120 19.12 13.65 1.45
C ASP A 120 17.63 14.08 1.45
N ALA A 121 17.16 14.21 2.70
CA ALA A 121 16.09 15.04 3.24
C ALA A 121 14.61 14.66 3.00
N ALA A 122 14.16 13.59 3.67
CA ALA A 122 12.76 13.50 4.12
C ALA A 122 12.54 14.42 5.33
N ALA A 123 11.88 15.56 5.11
CA ALA A 123 11.29 16.36 6.18
C ALA A 123 10.05 15.63 6.75
N PRO A 124 9.74 15.81 8.05
CA PRO A 124 8.69 15.05 8.73
C PRO A 124 7.31 15.37 8.14
N VAL A 125 6.49 14.32 8.02
CA VAL A 125 5.04 14.40 7.80
C VAL A 125 4.38 15.12 8.99
N GLN A 126 4.36 16.44 8.93
CA GLN A 126 3.46 17.26 9.73
C GLN A 126 2.31 17.70 8.83
N GLY A 127 1.08 17.35 9.23
CA GLY A 127 -0.11 17.97 8.67
C GLY A 127 -0.07 19.45 8.97
N ALA A 128 0.46 20.23 8.05
CA ALA A 128 0.42 21.68 8.06
C ALA A 128 0.58 22.11 6.61
N CYS A 129 -0.53 22.56 6.05
CA CYS A 129 -0.63 23.41 4.88
C CYS A 129 0.72 24.12 4.60
N GLY A 130 1.38 23.76 3.50
CA GLY A 130 2.71 24.28 3.15
C GLY A 130 2.70 25.78 2.88
N PRO A 131 3.77 26.37 2.31
CA PRO A 131 3.81 27.80 1.99
C PRO A 131 2.66 28.29 1.09
N MET A 132 1.95 27.40 0.39
CA MET A 132 0.74 27.67 -0.39
C MET A 132 -0.60 27.49 0.37
N GLY A 133 -0.56 27.30 1.69
CA GLY A 133 -1.76 26.95 2.45
C GLY A 133 -2.25 25.55 2.11
N CYS A 134 -3.53 25.28 2.41
CA CYS A 134 -4.14 23.97 2.19
C CYS A 134 -4.52 23.75 0.71
N GLY A 135 -4.25 24.76 -0.14
CA GLY A 135 -4.27 24.70 -1.61
C GLY A 135 -5.50 24.04 -2.25
N TYR A 136 -5.35 23.71 -3.52
CA TYR A 136 -6.23 22.77 -4.21
C TYR A 136 -5.39 21.69 -4.86
N ALA A 137 -5.97 20.49 -4.98
CA ALA A 137 -5.39 19.39 -5.73
C ALA A 137 -6.16 19.23 -7.05
N VAL A 138 -5.46 18.80 -8.10
CA VAL A 138 -6.09 18.36 -9.34
C VAL A 138 -5.91 16.85 -9.46
N PHE A 139 -7.01 16.14 -9.55
CA PHE A 139 -7.06 14.70 -9.71
C PHE A 139 -7.37 14.36 -11.16
N ILE A 140 -6.44 13.68 -11.83
CA ILE A 140 -6.52 13.35 -13.25
C ILE A 140 -6.66 11.84 -13.37
N LYS A 141 -7.86 11.40 -13.72
CA LYS A 141 -8.20 9.96 -13.83
C LYS A 141 -8.28 9.46 -15.27
N SER A 142 -8.28 10.35 -16.25
CA SER A 142 -8.36 10.01 -17.68
C SER A 142 -7.24 10.69 -18.46
N ASP A 143 -6.91 10.17 -19.63
CA ASP A 143 -6.06 10.83 -20.63
C ASP A 143 -6.84 11.83 -21.52
N ALA A 144 -8.13 12.01 -21.27
CA ALA A 144 -9.02 12.90 -22.01
C ALA A 144 -10.01 13.64 -21.08
N ILE A 145 -10.47 14.82 -21.49
CA ILE A 145 -11.60 15.51 -20.84
C ILE A 145 -12.88 15.22 -21.61
N GLY A 146 -13.94 14.86 -20.86
CA GLY A 146 -15.24 14.52 -21.42
C GLY A 146 -15.36 13.03 -21.75
N THR A 147 -16.04 12.70 -22.85
CA THR A 147 -16.12 11.29 -23.30
C THR A 147 -14.81 10.89 -23.96
N SER A 148 -14.33 9.68 -23.68
CA SER A 148 -13.09 9.10 -24.21
C SER A 148 -13.11 8.78 -25.71
N GLU A 149 -14.16 9.19 -26.42
CA GLU A 149 -14.31 8.97 -27.85
C GLU A 149 -13.89 10.22 -28.64
N GLY A 150 -12.74 10.12 -29.31
CA GLY A 150 -12.29 11.08 -30.30
C GLY A 150 -11.12 11.98 -29.87
N GLU A 151 -10.48 12.59 -30.87
CA GLU A 151 -9.27 13.40 -30.72
C GLU A 151 -9.47 14.65 -29.83
N LEU A 152 -10.70 15.17 -29.78
CA LEU A 152 -11.05 16.37 -29.04
C LEU A 152 -10.75 16.23 -27.54
N GLY A 153 -11.10 15.10 -26.92
CA GLY A 153 -10.92 14.92 -25.47
C GLY A 153 -9.45 14.96 -25.04
N GLY A 154 -8.57 14.32 -25.82
CA GLY A 154 -7.12 14.37 -25.58
C GLY A 154 -6.54 15.77 -25.82
N ASN A 155 -7.01 16.49 -26.83
CA ASN A 155 -6.61 17.88 -27.07
C ASN A 155 -7.07 18.81 -25.94
N LEU A 156 -8.27 18.61 -25.40
CA LEU A 156 -8.76 19.34 -24.23
C LEU A 156 -7.91 19.06 -22.99
N MET A 157 -7.47 17.81 -22.77
CA MET A 157 -6.58 17.48 -21.66
C MET A 157 -5.22 18.18 -21.77
N LYS A 158 -4.61 18.17 -22.97
CA LYS A 158 -3.36 18.92 -23.25
C LYS A 158 -3.54 20.42 -22.97
N MET A 159 -4.63 21.00 -23.46
CA MET A 159 -4.93 22.42 -23.23
C MET A 159 -5.19 22.72 -21.75
N ALA A 160 -5.82 21.82 -21.00
CA ALA A 160 -6.06 21.99 -19.58
C ALA A 160 -4.76 22.01 -18.77
N LEU A 161 -3.84 21.05 -19.00
CA LEU A 161 -2.54 21.02 -18.36
C LEU A 161 -1.68 22.24 -18.72
N TYR A 162 -1.69 22.64 -19.98
CA TYR A 162 -1.00 23.85 -20.44
C TYR A 162 -1.58 25.10 -19.77
N THR A 163 -2.91 25.27 -19.78
CA THR A 163 -3.55 26.44 -19.16
C THR A 163 -3.28 26.49 -17.65
N LEU A 164 -3.27 25.34 -16.99
CA LEU A 164 -2.96 25.22 -15.57
C LEU A 164 -1.53 25.68 -15.26
N SER A 165 -0.55 25.34 -16.10
CA SER A 165 0.85 25.73 -15.91
C SER A 165 1.13 27.21 -16.19
N GLU A 166 0.27 27.87 -16.99
CA GLU A 166 0.36 29.30 -17.31
C GLU A 166 -0.47 30.20 -16.39
N ALA A 167 -1.41 29.65 -15.60
CA ALA A 167 -2.40 30.43 -14.85
C ALA A 167 -1.83 31.26 -13.68
N GLY A 168 -0.61 30.98 -13.23
CA GLY A 168 0.04 31.68 -12.11
C GLY A 168 -0.50 31.35 -10.71
N ASP A 169 -1.42 30.39 -10.62
CA ASP A 169 -1.98 29.84 -9.36
C ASP A 169 -1.88 28.31 -9.41
N PRO A 170 -0.67 27.73 -9.24
CA PRO A 170 -0.45 26.29 -9.35
C PRO A 170 -1.21 25.52 -8.26
N PRO A 171 -1.69 24.29 -8.53
CA PRO A 171 -2.22 23.44 -7.47
C PRO A 171 -1.12 23.04 -6.49
N ALA A 172 -1.51 22.68 -5.27
CA ALA A 172 -0.59 22.08 -4.29
C ALA A 172 -0.11 20.71 -4.76
N SER A 173 -0.98 19.94 -5.43
CA SER A 173 -0.63 18.62 -5.96
C SER A 173 -1.40 18.27 -7.25
N LEU A 174 -0.72 17.64 -8.20
CA LEU A 174 -1.33 16.86 -9.27
C LEU A 174 -1.29 15.38 -8.94
N LEU A 175 -2.44 14.72 -9.07
CA LEU A 175 -2.64 13.33 -8.68
C LEU A 175 -3.11 12.54 -9.90
N PHE A 176 -2.26 11.64 -10.42
CA PHE A 176 -2.53 10.88 -11.63
C PHE A 176 -2.86 9.42 -11.30
N MET A 177 -4.02 8.96 -11.78
CA MET A 177 -4.51 7.59 -11.64
C MET A 177 -5.16 7.10 -12.94
N ASN A 178 -5.45 5.79 -12.99
CA ASN A 178 -6.10 5.15 -14.14
C ASN A 178 -5.40 5.54 -15.45
N GLU A 179 -6.14 5.98 -16.47
CA GLU A 179 -5.57 6.36 -17.76
C GLU A 179 -4.80 7.68 -17.72
N GLY A 180 -5.01 8.50 -16.69
CA GLY A 180 -4.26 9.75 -16.50
C GLY A 180 -2.75 9.53 -16.41
N VAL A 181 -2.29 8.36 -15.94
CA VAL A 181 -0.85 8.05 -15.88
C VAL A 181 -0.20 7.98 -17.27
N LYS A 182 -0.99 7.73 -18.33
CA LYS A 182 -0.50 7.70 -19.71
C LYS A 182 -0.09 9.09 -20.22
N LEU A 183 -0.50 10.17 -19.55
CA LEU A 183 -0.16 11.55 -19.94
C LEU A 183 1.30 11.91 -19.61
N LEU A 184 1.97 11.13 -18.76
CA LEU A 184 3.28 11.47 -18.19
C LEU A 184 4.41 10.54 -18.67
N VAL A 185 4.14 9.74 -19.71
CA VAL A 185 5.11 8.79 -20.26
C VAL A 185 5.75 9.32 -21.53
N GLU A 186 6.89 8.73 -21.91
CA GLU A 186 7.60 9.03 -23.17
C GLU A 186 6.64 9.18 -24.37
N GLY A 187 6.85 10.23 -25.17
CA GLY A 187 6.00 10.56 -26.32
C GLY A 187 4.83 11.52 -26.01
N GLN A 188 4.68 11.96 -24.75
CA GLN A 188 3.69 12.97 -24.34
C GLN A 188 4.32 14.34 -24.06
N ASP A 189 5.22 14.80 -24.93
CA ASP A 189 6.14 15.93 -24.67
C ASP A 189 5.42 17.21 -24.18
N GLN A 190 4.29 17.57 -24.79
CA GLN A 190 3.52 18.77 -24.39
C GLN A 190 2.96 18.67 -22.96
N ASN A 191 2.47 17.50 -22.57
CA ASN A 191 1.96 17.27 -21.21
C ASN A 191 3.12 17.25 -20.22
N ILE A 192 4.22 16.59 -20.58
CA ILE A 192 5.44 16.51 -19.76
C ILE A 192 5.99 17.92 -19.49
N GLU A 193 6.10 18.77 -20.51
CA GLU A 193 6.57 20.14 -20.37
C GLU A 193 5.67 20.96 -19.44
N SER A 194 4.35 20.88 -19.64
CA SER A 194 3.38 21.58 -18.78
C SER A 194 3.47 21.15 -17.32
N VAL A 195 3.63 19.84 -17.07
CA VAL A 195 3.77 19.28 -15.72
C VAL A 195 5.11 19.63 -15.08
N ARG A 196 6.21 19.64 -15.83
CA ARG A 196 7.53 20.11 -15.34
C ARG A 196 7.46 21.57 -14.90
N LYS A 197 6.83 22.43 -15.69
CA LYS A 197 6.62 23.83 -15.33
C LYS A 197 5.82 23.99 -14.02
N LEU A 198 4.81 23.16 -13.81
CA LEU A 198 4.06 23.13 -12.55
C LEU A 198 4.92 22.66 -11.37
N MET A 199 5.78 21.66 -11.56
CA MET A 199 6.74 21.21 -10.55
C MET A 199 7.75 22.30 -10.19
N GLU A 200 8.27 23.03 -11.17
CA GLU A 200 9.15 24.20 -10.96
C GLU A 200 8.46 25.31 -10.16
N GLN A 201 7.13 25.42 -10.27
CA GLN A 201 6.30 26.33 -9.48
C GLN A 201 5.92 25.78 -8.08
N GLY A 202 6.41 24.58 -7.71
CA GLY A 202 6.21 23.99 -6.39
C GLY A 202 5.05 22.98 -6.30
N THR A 203 4.47 22.58 -7.43
CA THR A 203 3.41 21.55 -7.46
C THR A 203 4.01 20.15 -7.19
N GLU A 204 3.49 19.43 -6.20
CA GLU A 204 3.82 18.00 -6.03
C GLU A 204 3.11 17.16 -7.10
N VAL A 205 3.81 16.22 -7.74
CA VAL A 205 3.22 15.37 -8.80
C VAL A 205 3.33 13.90 -8.41
N LEU A 206 2.18 13.28 -8.10
CA LEU A 206 2.09 11.89 -7.69
C LEU A 206 1.42 11.04 -8.78
N VAL A 207 2.07 9.94 -9.17
CA VAL A 207 1.62 9.06 -10.26
C VAL A 207 1.41 7.65 -9.72
N CYS A 208 0.21 7.11 -9.85
CA CYS A 208 -0.12 5.81 -9.28
C CYS A 208 0.70 4.67 -9.90
N GLY A 209 1.59 4.06 -9.09
CA GLY A 209 2.47 2.97 -9.52
C GLY A 209 1.73 1.73 -10.00
N THR A 210 0.62 1.37 -9.35
CA THR A 210 -0.21 0.23 -9.77
C THR A 210 -0.88 0.45 -11.13
N CYS A 211 -1.26 1.70 -11.46
CA CYS A 211 -1.79 2.01 -12.78
C CYS A 211 -0.69 1.93 -13.85
N LEU A 212 0.52 2.44 -13.55
CA LEU A 212 1.69 2.28 -14.44
C LEU A 212 2.03 0.81 -14.68
N ASP A 213 2.00 0.00 -13.62
CA ASP A 213 2.17 -1.46 -13.69
C ASP A 213 1.15 -2.09 -14.64
N PHE A 214 -0.14 -1.80 -14.41
CA PHE A 214 -1.24 -2.37 -15.17
C PHE A 214 -1.12 -2.08 -16.68
N TYR A 215 -0.68 -0.89 -17.07
CA TYR A 215 -0.48 -0.52 -18.47
C TYR A 215 0.92 -0.88 -19.02
N GLY A 216 1.82 -1.45 -18.22
CA GLY A 216 3.20 -1.74 -18.64
C GLY A 216 4.02 -0.48 -18.94
N LEU A 217 3.79 0.60 -18.19
CA LEU A 217 4.33 1.94 -18.46
C LEU A 217 5.34 2.43 -17.43
N LYS A 218 5.67 1.64 -16.40
CA LYS A 218 6.60 2.02 -15.33
C LYS A 218 7.92 2.60 -15.83
N GLU A 219 8.60 1.86 -16.71
CA GLU A 219 9.92 2.24 -17.24
C GLU A 219 9.85 3.40 -18.24
N LYS A 220 8.64 3.85 -18.61
CA LYS A 220 8.42 4.94 -19.55
C LYS A 220 7.99 6.23 -18.86
N LEU A 221 7.87 6.25 -17.53
CA LEU A 221 7.48 7.46 -16.80
C LEU A 221 8.54 8.54 -16.98
N ALA A 222 8.16 9.69 -17.56
CA ALA A 222 9.08 10.76 -17.93
C ALA A 222 9.07 11.95 -16.94
N VAL A 223 8.04 12.05 -16.09
CA VAL A 223 7.89 13.11 -15.07
C VAL A 223 6.97 12.66 -13.93
N GLY A 224 7.23 13.15 -12.71
CA GLY A 224 6.46 12.86 -11.50
C GLY A 224 7.05 11.74 -10.63
N GLU A 225 6.57 11.65 -9.38
CA GLU A 225 6.97 10.61 -8.42
C GLU A 225 6.01 9.42 -8.49
N VAL A 226 6.56 8.20 -8.58
CA VAL A 226 5.75 6.97 -8.44
C VAL A 226 5.21 6.88 -7.02
N SER A 227 3.89 6.85 -6.91
CA SER A 227 3.14 6.92 -5.67
C SER A 227 2.13 5.77 -5.52
N ASN A 228 1.33 5.83 -4.45
CA ASN A 228 0.33 4.83 -4.11
C ASN A 228 -0.98 5.49 -3.63
N MET A 229 -1.99 4.66 -3.40
CA MET A 229 -3.32 5.12 -3.01
C MET A 229 -3.35 5.88 -1.67
N TYR A 230 -2.50 5.51 -0.68
CA TYR A 230 -2.52 6.18 0.62
C TYR A 230 -2.05 7.62 0.52
N ASP A 231 -0.99 7.86 -0.26
CA ASP A 231 -0.42 9.19 -0.41
C ASP A 231 -1.33 10.08 -1.28
N ILE A 232 -1.86 9.53 -2.37
CA ILE A 232 -2.83 10.23 -3.23
C ILE A 232 -4.07 10.63 -2.43
N LEU A 233 -4.68 9.71 -1.68
CA LEU A 233 -5.85 10.01 -0.85
C LEU A 233 -5.49 10.96 0.31
N GLY A 234 -4.26 10.87 0.83
CA GLY A 234 -3.72 11.80 1.80
C GLY A 234 -3.73 13.24 1.27
N ARG A 235 -3.16 13.46 0.08
CA ARG A 235 -3.17 14.79 -0.57
C ARG A 235 -4.57 15.29 -0.88
N MET A 236 -5.47 14.42 -1.33
CA MET A 236 -6.87 14.80 -1.53
C MET A 236 -7.54 15.27 -0.23
N ARG A 237 -7.20 14.67 0.92
CA ARG A 237 -7.76 15.04 2.23
C ARG A 237 -7.13 16.29 2.83
N GLU A 238 -5.85 16.52 2.53
CA GLU A 238 -5.12 17.71 2.96
C GLU A 238 -5.53 18.94 2.15
N ALA A 239 -5.93 18.75 0.89
CA ALA A 239 -6.39 19.81 0.00
C ALA A 239 -7.71 20.44 0.48
N ALA A 240 -7.81 21.77 0.43
CA ALA A 240 -9.07 22.47 0.72
C ALA A 240 -10.12 22.25 -0.38
N LYS A 241 -9.66 21.93 -1.59
CA LYS A 241 -10.49 21.64 -2.76
C LYS A 241 -9.81 20.60 -3.65
N VAL A 242 -10.58 19.65 -4.16
CA VAL A 242 -10.14 18.71 -5.19
C VAL A 242 -10.92 19.01 -6.47
N ILE A 243 -10.20 19.26 -7.56
CA ILE A 243 -10.76 19.40 -8.91
C ILE A 243 -10.48 18.09 -9.64
N GLU A 244 -11.51 17.45 -10.16
CA GLU A 244 -11.38 16.22 -10.95
C GLU A 244 -11.43 16.56 -12.44
N LEU A 245 -10.49 15.99 -13.21
CA LEU A 245 -10.42 16.06 -14.67
C LEU A 245 -10.55 14.66 -15.29
#